data_AF-A0A7D5RAB0-F1
#
_entry.id   AF-A0A7D5RAB0-F1
#
_cell.length_a   1.000
_cell.length_b   1.000
_cell.length_c   1.000
_cell.angle_alpha   90.00
_cell.angle_beta   90.00
_cell.angle_gamma   90.00
#
_symmetry.space_group_name_H-M   'P 1'
#
loop_
_entity.id
_entity.type
_entity.pdbx_description
1 polymer ?
#
loop_
_entity_poly.entity_id
_entity_poly.type
_entity_poly.pdbx_seq_one_letter_code
_entity_poly.pdbx_strand_id
1 'polypeptide(L)'
;MSEEFLRVAKKEVSDDIAEIGNLLRACSGDSDISKNAAEIEKHTHKIKGLAPMMGQIEIGDVASTLDALLKMAISGNMPPDLFHSIKKSHQFMLDTIDGHESDFASLKSDLDKKYSAFLSRK
;
A
#
# COMPACT_ATOMS: atom_id res chain seq x y z
N MET A 1 22.00 -2.02 -10.78
CA MET A 1 20.91 -2.91 -11.23
C MET A 1 20.85 -2.88 -12.75
N SER A 2 20.40 -3.95 -13.42
CA SER A 2 20.25 -3.95 -14.88
C SER A 2 18.97 -3.21 -15.31
N GLU A 3 18.98 -2.65 -16.52
CA GLU A 3 17.79 -2.02 -17.11
C GLU A 3 16.62 -3.00 -17.26
N GLU A 4 16.94 -4.26 -17.59
CA GLU A 4 15.95 -5.33 -17.66
C GLU A 4 15.28 -5.56 -16.31
N PHE A 5 16.04 -5.62 -15.21
CA PHE A 5 15.47 -5.76 -13.87
C PHE A 5 14.54 -4.58 -13.55
N LEU A 6 14.97 -3.34 -13.81
CA LEU A 6 14.18 -2.15 -13.53
C LEU A 6 12.86 -2.14 -14.33
N ARG A 7 12.90 -2.56 -15.59
CA ARG A 7 11.70 -2.67 -16.45
C ARG A 7 10.72 -3.73 -15.90
N VAL A 8 11.22 -4.91 -15.53
CA VAL A 8 10.39 -5.99 -14.98
C VAL A 8 9.83 -5.58 -13.63
N ALA A 9 10.64 -5.03 -12.73
CA ALA A 9 10.23 -4.55 -11.42
C ALA A 9 9.16 -3.46 -11.53
N LYS A 10 9.35 -2.45 -12.41
CA LYS A 10 8.34 -1.41 -12.63
C LYS A 10 7.02 -2.00 -13.11
N LYS A 11 7.05 -2.94 -14.06
CA LYS A 11 5.85 -3.61 -14.54
C LYS A 11 5.15 -4.36 -13.40
N GLU A 12 5.89 -5.16 -12.64
CA GLU A 12 5.34 -5.93 -11.53
C GLU A 12 4.71 -5.05 -10.44
N VAL A 13 5.38 -3.96 -10.05
CA VAL A 13 4.83 -3.00 -9.09
C VAL A 13 3.56 -2.34 -9.64
N SER A 14 3.53 -2.00 -10.92
CA SER A 14 2.35 -1.41 -11.56
C SER A 14 1.18 -2.39 -11.63
N ASP A 15 1.45 -3.66 -11.96
CA ASP A 15 0.46 -4.74 -11.98
C ASP A 15 -0.11 -4.97 -10.57
N ASP A 16 0.74 -5.02 -9.54
CA ASP A 16 0.31 -5.16 -8.14
C ASP A 16 -0.52 -3.96 -7.65
N ILE A 17 -0.17 -2.72 -8.03
CA ILE A 17 -0.98 -1.53 -7.72
C ILE A 17 -2.36 -1.65 -8.38
N ALA A 18 -2.41 -2.06 -9.66
CA ALA A 18 -3.67 -2.23 -10.39
C ALA A 18 -4.57 -3.30 -9.75
N GLU A 19 -4.01 -4.43 -9.31
CA GLU A 19 -4.78 -5.47 -8.61
C GLU A 19 -5.33 -5.00 -7.26
N ILE A 20 -4.58 -4.20 -6.49
CA ILE A 20 -5.12 -3.54 -5.29
C ILE A 20 -6.34 -2.68 -5.67
N GLY A 21 -6.25 -1.92 -6.77
CA GLY A 21 -7.36 -1.14 -7.31
C GLY A 21 -8.57 -2.00 -7.69
N ASN A 22 -8.35 -3.19 -8.26
CA ASN A 22 -9.41 -4.15 -8.59
C ASN A 22 -10.14 -4.64 -7.34
N LEU A 23 -9.39 -5.03 -6.30
CA LEU A 23 -9.93 -5.47 -5.01
C LEU A 23 -10.72 -4.35 -4.32
N LEU A 24 -10.21 -3.12 -4.36
CA LEU A 24 -10.88 -1.95 -3.78
C LEU A 24 -12.23 -1.64 -4.43
N ARG A 25 -12.40 -1.88 -5.73
CA ARG A 25 -13.70 -1.68 -6.41
C ARG A 25 -14.79 -2.63 -5.92
N ALA A 26 -14.41 -3.78 -5.36
CA ALA A 26 -15.35 -4.72 -4.75
C ALA A 26 -15.61 -4.42 -3.26
N CYS A 27 -14.92 -3.43 -2.66
CA CYS A 27 -15.04 -3.10 -1.25
C CYS A 27 -15.87 -1.82 -1.05
N SER A 28 -16.78 -1.84 -0.08
CA SER A 28 -17.56 -0.65 0.33
C SER A 28 -17.15 -0.10 1.70
N GLY A 29 -16.26 -0.78 2.42
CA GLY A 29 -15.79 -0.35 3.73
C GLY A 29 -14.89 -1.39 4.42
N ASP A 30 -14.63 -1.16 5.69
CA ASP A 30 -13.70 -1.95 6.50
C ASP A 30 -14.07 -3.44 6.59
N SER A 31 -15.36 -3.79 6.59
CA SER A 31 -15.79 -5.19 6.59
C SER A 31 -15.31 -5.95 5.35
N ASP A 32 -15.31 -5.31 4.18
CA ASP A 32 -14.84 -5.93 2.95
C ASP A 32 -13.32 -5.94 2.88
N ILE A 33 -12.65 -4.91 3.41
CA ILE A 33 -11.19 -4.95 3.59
C ILE A 33 -10.79 -6.13 4.47
N SER A 34 -11.48 -6.36 5.59
CA SER A 34 -11.18 -7.49 6.47
C SER A 34 -11.28 -8.84 5.74
N LYS A 35 -12.29 -9.02 4.87
CA LYS A 35 -12.45 -10.25 4.05
C LYS A 35 -11.34 -10.41 3.00
N ASN A 36 -10.82 -9.30 2.46
CA ASN A 36 -9.80 -9.29 1.40
C ASN A 36 -8.38 -8.99 1.92
N ALA A 37 -8.19 -8.87 3.23
CA ALA A 37 -6.97 -8.33 3.82
C ALA A 37 -5.72 -9.13 3.42
N ALA A 38 -5.82 -10.46 3.37
CA ALA A 38 -4.72 -11.33 2.97
C ALA A 38 -4.29 -11.12 1.52
N GLU A 39 -5.22 -10.91 0.58
CA GLU A 39 -4.87 -10.71 -0.83
C GLU A 39 -4.27 -9.32 -1.05
N ILE A 40 -4.86 -8.28 -0.42
CA ILE A 40 -4.30 -6.92 -0.47
C ILE A 40 -2.90 -6.91 0.17
N GLU A 41 -2.71 -7.61 1.29
CA GLU A 41 -1.42 -7.70 2.00
C GLU A 41 -0.34 -8.27 1.10
N LYS A 42 -0.62 -9.36 0.39
CA LYS A 42 0.32 -10.00 -0.54
C LYS A 42 0.83 -9.04 -1.63
N HIS A 43 -0.05 -8.25 -2.22
CA HIS A 43 0.36 -7.21 -3.19
C HIS A 43 1.20 -6.12 -2.52
N THR A 44 0.75 -5.58 -1.38
CA THR A 44 1.52 -4.56 -0.65
C THR A 44 2.88 -5.07 -0.17
N HIS A 45 2.99 -6.35 0.20
CA HIS A 45 4.24 -6.98 0.62
C HIS A 45 5.26 -7.03 -0.52
N LYS A 46 4.79 -7.37 -1.72
CA LYS A 46 5.62 -7.41 -2.93
C LYS A 46 6.06 -6.00 -3.33
N ILE A 47 5.14 -5.03 -3.33
CA ILE A 47 5.46 -3.62 -3.61
C ILE A 47 6.48 -3.08 -2.60
N LYS A 48 6.32 -3.37 -1.31
CA LYS A 48 7.26 -2.97 -0.25
C LYS A 48 8.70 -3.40 -0.55
N GLY A 49 8.88 -4.60 -1.11
CA GLY A 49 10.19 -5.13 -1.47
C GLY A 49 10.73 -4.56 -2.78
N LEU A 50 9.90 -4.49 -3.82
CA LEU A 50 10.33 -4.15 -5.19
C LEU A 50 10.44 -2.64 -5.43
N ALA A 51 9.54 -1.82 -4.90
CA ALA A 51 9.51 -0.38 -5.18
C ALA A 51 10.81 0.34 -4.76
N PRO A 52 11.40 0.07 -3.57
CA PRO A 52 12.69 0.66 -3.22
C PRO A 52 13.84 0.23 -4.14
N MET A 53 13.79 -1.00 -4.68
CA MET A 53 14.82 -1.49 -5.61
C MET A 53 14.83 -0.69 -6.91
N MET A 54 13.70 -0.13 -7.34
CA MET A 54 13.59 0.74 -8.50
C MET A 54 13.68 2.24 -8.19
N GLY A 55 14.13 2.60 -6.98
CA GLY A 55 14.27 3.99 -6.54
C GLY A 55 12.95 4.66 -6.10
N GLN A 56 11.84 3.92 -6.08
CA GLN A 56 10.54 4.40 -5.61
C GLN A 56 10.41 4.20 -4.09
N ILE A 57 11.21 4.94 -3.34
CA ILE A 57 11.31 4.83 -1.87
C ILE A 57 9.96 5.14 -1.20
N GLU A 58 9.26 6.17 -1.67
CA GLU A 58 8.00 6.63 -1.10
C GLU A 58 6.87 5.60 -1.27
N ILE A 59 6.75 4.99 -2.46
CA ILE A 59 5.83 3.87 -2.71
C ILE A 59 6.15 2.71 -1.75
N GLY A 60 7.44 2.39 -1.58
CA GLY A 60 7.87 1.34 -0.66
C GLY A 60 7.49 1.61 0.80
N ASP A 61 7.60 2.86 1.27
CA ASP A 61 7.23 3.23 2.64
C ASP A 61 5.71 3.21 2.88
N VAL A 62 4.92 3.69 1.92
CA VAL A 62 3.46 3.56 1.95
C VAL A 62 3.06 2.08 1.98
N ALA A 63 3.63 1.26 1.10
CA ALA A 63 3.37 -0.18 1.07
C ALA A 63 3.79 -0.88 2.37
N SER A 64 4.89 -0.46 2.99
CA SER A 64 5.33 -0.94 4.32
C SER A 64 4.31 -0.64 5.41
N THR A 65 3.74 0.56 5.39
CA THR A 65 2.72 0.98 6.35
C THR A 65 1.44 0.16 6.15
N LEU A 66 0.98 -0.01 4.90
CA LEU A 66 -0.19 -0.84 4.60
C LEU A 66 0.02 -2.33 4.94
N ASP A 67 1.19 -2.90 4.63
CA ASP A 67 1.57 -4.29 4.96
C ASP A 67 1.41 -4.55 6.48
N ALA A 68 1.86 -3.62 7.31
CA ALA A 68 1.69 -3.71 8.76
C ALA A 68 0.22 -3.66 9.18
N LEU A 69 -0.55 -2.70 8.66
CA LEU A 69 -1.98 -2.53 8.99
C LEU A 69 -2.82 -3.74 8.57
N LEU A 70 -2.56 -4.27 7.38
CA LEU A 70 -3.25 -5.44 6.85
C LEU A 70 -2.92 -6.71 7.65
N LYS A 71 -1.66 -6.89 8.07
CA LYS A 71 -1.28 -7.98 8.99
C LYS A 71 -2.04 -7.92 10.33
N MET A 72 -2.31 -6.72 10.85
CA MET A 72 -3.14 -6.57 12.05
C MET A 72 -4.61 -6.91 11.78
N ALA A 73 -5.15 -6.49 10.64
CA ALA A 73 -6.50 -6.86 10.21
C ALA A 73 -6.65 -8.39 10.06
N ILE A 74 -5.68 -9.06 9.45
CA ILE A 74 -5.62 -10.53 9.31
C ILE A 74 -5.59 -11.21 10.69
N SER A 75 -4.91 -10.61 11.65
CA SER A 75 -4.82 -11.11 13.03
C SER A 75 -6.08 -10.82 13.87
N GLY A 76 -7.13 -10.25 13.27
CA GLY A 76 -8.39 -9.92 13.94
C GLY A 76 -8.39 -8.56 14.67
N ASN A 77 -7.27 -7.82 14.65
CA ASN A 77 -7.18 -6.48 15.21
C ASN A 77 -7.36 -5.43 14.11
N MET A 78 -8.61 -5.26 13.65
CA MET A 78 -8.95 -4.40 12.52
C MET A 78 -8.67 -2.91 12.84
N PRO A 79 -7.73 -2.26 12.13
CA PRO A 79 -7.54 -0.81 12.25
C PRO A 79 -8.77 -0.05 11.72
N PRO A 80 -9.19 1.04 12.38
CA PRO A 80 -10.35 1.80 11.94
C PRO A 80 -10.08 2.57 10.65
N ASP A 81 -11.11 2.68 9.82
CA ASP A 81 -11.13 3.46 8.58
C ASP A 81 -9.97 3.10 7.65
N LEU A 82 -9.65 1.80 7.62
CA LEU A 82 -8.58 1.21 6.84
C LEU A 82 -8.92 1.23 5.34
N PHE A 83 -10.20 1.05 4.98
CA PHE A 83 -10.66 1.17 3.60
C PHE A 83 -10.30 2.53 2.99
N HIS A 84 -10.60 3.63 3.69
CA HIS A 84 -10.26 4.96 3.22
C HIS A 84 -8.75 5.16 3.10
N SER A 85 -7.98 4.68 4.08
CA SER A 85 -6.52 4.79 4.08
C SER A 85 -5.89 4.01 2.93
N ILE A 86 -6.32 2.76 2.67
CA ILE A 86 -5.83 1.97 1.53
C ILE A 86 -6.20 2.67 0.22
N LYS A 87 -7.41 3.22 0.10
CA LYS A 87 -7.83 3.95 -1.11
C LYS A 87 -6.95 5.19 -1.37
N LYS A 88 -6.66 6.00 -0.35
CA LYS A 88 -5.79 7.17 -0.46
C LYS A 88 -4.36 6.76 -0.82
N SER A 89 -3.83 5.73 -0.17
CA SER A 89 -2.51 5.17 -0.47
C SER A 89 -2.41 4.55 -1.86
N HIS A 90 -3.44 3.85 -2.34
CA HIS A 90 -3.51 3.34 -3.70
C HIS A 90 -3.45 4.46 -4.73
N GLN A 91 -4.24 5.53 -4.52
CA GLN A 91 -4.21 6.69 -5.42
C GLN A 91 -2.81 7.33 -5.46
N PHE A 92 -2.19 7.53 -4.30
CA PHE A 92 -0.81 8.00 -4.23
C PHE A 92 0.15 7.10 -5.01
N MET A 93 0.13 5.78 -4.78
CA MET A 93 1.03 4.86 -5.48
C MET A 93 0.83 4.89 -7.00
N LEU A 94 -0.43 5.02 -7.46
CA LEU A 94 -0.77 5.16 -8.88
C LEU A 94 -0.22 6.47 -9.48
N ASP A 95 -0.41 7.59 -8.77
CA ASP A 95 0.09 8.88 -9.23
C ASP A 95 1.63 8.90 -9.29
N THR A 96 2.29 8.38 -8.26
CA THR A 96 3.76 8.34 -8.18
C THR A 96 4.38 7.41 -9.23
N ILE A 97 3.79 6.22 -9.50
CA ILE A 97 4.36 5.26 -10.47
C ILE A 97 4.25 5.75 -11.92
N ASP A 98 3.19 6.53 -12.20
CA ASP A 98 2.94 7.17 -13.49
C ASP A 98 3.72 8.49 -13.66
N GLY A 99 4.34 9.00 -12.58
CA GLY A 99 5.13 10.23 -12.59
C GLY A 99 4.30 11.50 -12.48
N HIS A 100 3.06 11.40 -11.96
CA HIS A 100 2.24 12.54 -11.60
C HIS A 100 2.67 13.14 -10.25
N GLU A 101 2.24 14.37 -9.99
CA GLU A 101 2.45 15.02 -8.70
C GLU A 101 1.70 14.26 -7.60
N SER A 102 2.41 13.89 -6.54
CA SER A 102 1.88 13.12 -5.43
C SER A 102 2.42 13.67 -4.11
N ASP A 103 1.54 13.94 -3.13
CA ASP A 103 1.94 14.48 -1.82
C ASP A 103 2.21 13.35 -0.81
N PHE A 104 3.43 12.82 -0.86
CA PHE A 104 3.89 11.80 0.08
C PHE A 104 3.88 12.30 1.53
N ALA A 105 4.31 13.55 1.77
CA ALA A 105 4.47 14.09 3.12
C ALA A 105 3.12 14.21 3.84
N SER A 106 2.09 14.70 3.16
CA SER A 106 0.73 14.76 3.69
C SER A 106 0.18 13.36 3.96
N LEU A 107 0.29 12.45 2.99
CA LEU A 107 -0.20 11.08 3.15
C LEU A 107 0.48 10.38 4.34
N LYS A 108 1.81 10.46 4.43
CA LYS A 108 2.57 9.81 5.48
C LYS A 108 2.21 10.36 6.85
N SER A 109 2.11 11.69 6.98
CA SER A 109 1.68 12.33 8.23
C SER A 109 0.30 11.87 8.68
N ASP A 110 -0.65 11.73 7.74
CA ASP A 110 -2.00 11.26 8.04
C ASP A 110 -2.01 9.81 8.52
N LEU A 111 -1.28 8.92 7.83
CA LEU A 111 -1.16 7.51 8.21
C LEU A 111 -0.53 7.35 9.60
N ASP A 112 0.59 8.05 9.84
CA ASP A 112 1.32 7.96 11.11
C ASP A 112 0.48 8.48 12.28
N LYS A 113 -0.23 9.61 12.12
CA LYS A 113 -1.12 10.15 13.16
C LYS A 113 -2.25 9.18 13.45
N LYS A 114 -2.94 8.71 12.41
CA LYS A 114 -4.13 7.86 12.52
C LYS A 114 -3.83 6.49 13.12
N TYR A 115 -2.68 5.91 12.76
CA TYR A 115 -2.31 4.56 13.15
C TYR A 115 -1.15 4.50 14.15
N SER A 116 -0.79 5.60 14.78
CA SER A 116 0.26 5.67 15.81
C SER A 116 0.15 4.56 16.87
N ALA A 117 -1.04 4.26 17.38
CA ALA A 117 -1.28 3.19 18.38
C ALA A 117 -1.08 1.76 17.82
N PHE A 118 -1.17 1.59 16.51
CA PHE A 118 -1.02 0.32 15.80
C PHE A 118 0.42 0.12 15.33
N LEU A 119 1.09 1.18 14.88
CA LEU A 119 2.45 1.17 14.36
C LEU A 119 3.54 1.23 15.45
N SER A 120 3.20 1.70 16.66
CA SER A 120 4.11 1.77 17.81
C SER A 120 4.35 0.42 18.52
N ARG A 121 3.57 -0.61 18.19
CA ARG A 121 3.73 -1.97 18.71
C ARG A 121 4.74 -2.74 17.84
N LYS A 122 6.02 -2.39 17.95
CA LYS A 122 7.14 -3.18 17.41
C LYS A 122 8.03 -3.65 18.54
#